data_AF-A0A9D8YS95-F1
#
_entry.id   AF-A0A9D8YS95-F1
#
_cell.length_a   1.000
_cell.length_b   1.000
_cell.length_c   1.000
_cell.angle_alpha   90.00
_cell.angle_beta   90.00
_cell.angle_gamma   90.00
#
_symmetry.space_group_name_H-M   'P 1'
#
loop_
_entity.id
_entity.type
_entity.pdbx_description
1 polymer ?
#
loop_
_entity_poly.entity_id
_entity_poly.type
_entity_poly.pdbx_seq_one_letter_code
_entity_poly.pdbx_strand_id
1 'polypeptide(L)'
;MKKQFTLSLILSLFVTIASYGQTIDDIKQQVKSELDSKYDISFLVDVEAFDGRNTYAYQDPYNTLTGTYLVMASGSSIKHGLIGVYENGVLIWNTDPILAGSTYRHFLGSRELNGDGKVELIFGWKLGVNPRGSFLWIVSWDGNTGQIINKLDERGRPKIYAGGDVIFYPDFEGDGIFEVMTYDYYDEDEDDSNDLYYLLKWDGINYELTQKVQQKNLTLSQFDRKGFSFLVNADIKKESGEFVFQYNIFNKDNSLKKIEDVHIKPPFSIFRKVSIPKNRDFFNSRYEVLSLTVDGLEKGNFSLAPGDSLFFSFSTESLVGISNLYAQSFNDIPPAVSLNATDEEHKEDIQTNSISVNTLGPWLPDSSLSLQDFTDTLQTFRRRSCEELGWITNKGICNSLDVKLRNVERHLERNKPKQAGNVLNAFLNELSAQRGKHITEEGYALLYYNAEYLQQRIGEMD
;
A
#
# COMPACT_ATOMS: atom_id res chain seq x y z
N MET A 1 -76.68 11.85 -30.62
CA MET A 1 -75.44 12.61 -30.31
C MET A 1 -74.48 11.67 -29.60
N LYS A 2 -73.55 11.05 -30.33
CA LYS A 2 -72.47 10.19 -29.80
C LYS A 2 -71.19 11.04 -29.75
N LYS A 3 -70.54 11.15 -28.59
CA LYS A 3 -69.19 11.74 -28.46
C LYS A 3 -68.19 10.59 -28.40
N GLN A 4 -67.28 10.56 -29.37
CA GLN A 4 -66.12 9.68 -29.41
C GLN A 4 -65.08 10.17 -28.41
N PHE A 5 -64.57 9.24 -27.61
CA PHE A 5 -63.34 9.36 -26.83
C PHE A 5 -62.19 8.93 -27.75
N THR A 6 -61.27 9.82 -28.07
CA THR A 6 -59.99 9.48 -28.71
C THR A 6 -58.93 9.38 -27.61
N LEU A 7 -58.60 8.13 -27.28
CA LEU A 7 -57.48 7.76 -26.43
C LEU A 7 -56.22 7.71 -27.32
N SER A 8 -55.38 8.74 -27.28
CA SER A 8 -54.04 8.68 -27.89
C SER A 8 -53.08 7.99 -26.94
N LEU A 9 -52.93 6.68 -27.14
CA LEU A 9 -51.87 5.87 -26.55
C LEU A 9 -50.58 6.11 -27.34
N ILE A 10 -49.70 6.98 -26.86
CA ILE A 10 -48.33 7.08 -27.39
C ILE A 10 -47.52 5.99 -26.69
N LEU A 11 -47.42 4.85 -27.35
CA LEU A 11 -46.55 3.74 -26.97
C LEU A 11 -45.17 4.01 -27.62
N SER A 12 -44.29 4.73 -26.94
CA SER A 12 -42.87 4.83 -27.35
C SER A 12 -42.13 3.59 -26.87
N LEU A 13 -42.22 2.54 -27.67
CA LEU A 13 -41.41 1.33 -27.53
C LEU A 13 -40.03 1.63 -28.14
N PHE A 14 -39.10 2.19 -27.36
CA PHE A 14 -37.69 2.19 -27.75
C PHE A 14 -37.12 0.81 -27.43
N VAL A 15 -36.93 0.03 -28.48
CA VAL A 15 -36.09 -1.16 -28.47
C VAL A 15 -34.65 -0.67 -28.43
N THR A 16 -34.02 -0.70 -27.25
CA THR A 16 -32.56 -0.54 -27.09
C THR A 16 -31.90 -1.85 -27.52
N ILE A 17 -31.48 -1.91 -28.77
CA ILE A 17 -30.45 -2.85 -29.21
C ILE A 17 -29.24 -2.01 -29.63
N ALA A 18 -28.08 -2.40 -29.08
CA ALA A 18 -26.71 -1.99 -29.36
C ALA A 18 -26.10 -0.94 -28.41
N SER A 19 -25.27 -1.40 -27.47
CA SER A 19 -24.22 -0.59 -26.85
C SER A 19 -22.82 -1.23 -26.98
N TYR A 20 -22.57 -1.94 -28.08
CA TYR A 20 -21.20 -2.20 -28.54
C TYR A 20 -21.06 -1.62 -29.95
N GLY A 21 -20.57 -0.38 -30.05
CA GLY A 21 -20.28 0.27 -31.33
C GLY A 21 -20.60 1.76 -31.45
N GLN A 22 -21.06 2.45 -30.39
CA GLN A 22 -21.20 3.91 -30.45
C GLN A 22 -19.83 4.57 -30.50
N THR A 23 -19.64 5.50 -31.44
CA THR A 23 -18.44 6.33 -31.48
C THR A 23 -18.54 7.45 -30.43
N ILE A 24 -17.40 8.01 -30.04
CA ILE A 24 -17.35 9.22 -29.18
C ILE A 24 -18.22 10.35 -29.76
N ASP A 25 -18.29 10.48 -31.09
CA ASP A 25 -19.10 11.50 -31.74
C ASP A 25 -20.61 11.21 -31.65
N ASP A 26 -21.00 9.94 -31.68
CA ASP A 26 -22.40 9.53 -31.46
C ASP A 26 -22.86 9.89 -30.03
N ILE A 27 -22.03 9.56 -29.04
CA ILE A 27 -22.28 9.90 -27.63
C ILE A 27 -22.38 11.42 -27.49
N LYS A 28 -21.48 12.18 -28.13
CA LYS A 28 -21.53 13.64 -28.08
C LYS A 28 -22.82 14.21 -28.67
N GLN A 29 -23.29 13.66 -29.78
CA GLN A 29 -24.54 14.11 -30.41
C GLN A 29 -25.75 13.77 -29.54
N GLN A 30 -25.79 12.57 -28.95
CA GLN A 30 -26.89 12.14 -28.08
C GLN A 30 -26.98 13.00 -26.82
N VAL A 31 -25.86 13.16 -26.09
CA VAL A 31 -25.80 14.04 -24.92
C VAL A 31 -26.16 15.47 -25.28
N LYS A 32 -25.71 15.98 -26.44
CA LYS A 32 -26.10 17.33 -26.91
C LYS A 32 -27.60 17.44 -27.19
N SER A 33 -28.22 16.38 -27.72
CA SER A 33 -29.66 16.31 -27.95
C SER A 33 -30.44 16.29 -26.64
N GLU A 34 -29.99 15.51 -25.65
CA GLU A 34 -30.62 15.45 -24.32
C GLU A 34 -30.49 16.77 -23.54
N LEU A 35 -29.40 17.51 -23.76
CA LEU A 35 -29.13 18.81 -23.15
C LEU A 35 -29.66 20.00 -23.99
N ASP A 36 -30.72 19.80 -24.78
CA ASP A 36 -31.41 20.83 -25.59
C ASP A 36 -30.50 21.61 -26.58
N SER A 37 -29.35 21.08 -27.00
CA SER A 37 -28.33 21.81 -27.78
C SER A 37 -27.80 23.09 -27.12
N LYS A 38 -28.15 23.34 -25.85
CA LYS A 38 -27.68 24.51 -25.09
C LYS A 38 -26.23 24.33 -24.64
N TYR A 39 -25.78 23.08 -24.54
CA TYR A 39 -24.48 22.72 -24.04
C TYR A 39 -23.58 22.16 -25.14
N ASP A 40 -22.32 22.53 -25.06
CA ASP A 40 -21.24 21.91 -25.79
C ASP A 40 -20.44 21.01 -24.84
N ILE A 41 -20.22 19.78 -25.28
CA ILE A 41 -19.45 18.79 -24.52
C ILE A 41 -17.99 19.15 -24.64
N SER A 42 -17.41 19.50 -23.51
CA SER A 42 -16.03 19.96 -23.42
C SER A 42 -15.09 18.81 -23.11
N PHE A 43 -15.58 17.78 -22.43
CA PHE A 43 -14.82 16.59 -22.09
C PHE A 43 -15.74 15.36 -22.07
N LEU A 44 -15.24 14.25 -22.60
CA LEU A 44 -15.87 12.94 -22.54
C LEU A 44 -14.77 11.93 -22.21
N VAL A 45 -14.91 11.21 -21.11
CA VAL A 45 -13.96 10.19 -20.66
C VAL A 45 -14.62 8.85 -20.76
N ASP A 46 -14.02 7.96 -21.54
CA ASP A 46 -14.22 6.53 -21.35
C ASP A 46 -13.45 6.14 -20.09
N VAL A 47 -14.17 5.80 -19.04
CA VAL A 47 -13.57 5.58 -17.71
C VAL A 47 -12.68 4.34 -17.71
N GLU A 48 -13.03 3.31 -18.47
CA GLU A 48 -12.26 2.07 -18.58
C GLU A 48 -11.01 2.27 -19.44
N ALA A 49 -11.08 3.13 -20.46
CA ALA A 49 -9.93 3.50 -21.27
C ALA A 49 -9.09 4.64 -20.66
N PHE A 50 -9.45 5.14 -19.47
CA PHE A 50 -8.69 6.15 -18.77
C PHE A 50 -7.41 5.53 -18.19
N ASP A 51 -6.38 5.47 -19.03
CA ASP A 51 -5.00 5.15 -18.67
C ASP A 51 -4.38 6.32 -17.90
N GLY A 52 -5.03 6.75 -16.82
CA GLY A 52 -4.64 7.91 -16.02
C GLY A 52 -3.13 7.95 -15.92
N ARG A 53 -2.49 8.94 -16.56
CA ARG A 53 -1.02 8.99 -16.67
C ARG A 53 -0.33 8.99 -15.29
N ASN A 54 -1.12 9.19 -14.24
CA ASN A 54 -0.86 8.73 -12.88
C ASN A 54 -1.75 7.52 -12.57
N THR A 55 -1.12 6.36 -12.44
CA THR A 55 -1.67 5.04 -12.09
C THR A 55 -2.45 4.98 -10.78
N TYR A 56 -2.46 6.06 -9.99
CA TYR A 56 -3.28 6.21 -8.78
C TYR A 56 -4.66 6.83 -9.05
N ALA A 57 -4.90 7.30 -10.27
CA ALA A 57 -6.05 8.11 -10.58
C ALA A 57 -7.35 7.30 -10.70
N TYR A 58 -7.35 6.06 -11.19
CA TYR A 58 -8.60 5.32 -11.40
C TYR A 58 -8.72 4.09 -10.50
N GLN A 59 -9.73 4.11 -9.63
CA GLN A 59 -10.16 2.99 -8.81
C GLN A 59 -11.69 2.92 -8.81
N ASP A 60 -12.23 1.74 -9.09
CA ASP A 60 -13.67 1.43 -9.03
C ASP A 60 -13.87 0.08 -8.33
N PRO A 61 -13.63 0.00 -7.01
CA PRO A 61 -13.68 -1.26 -6.27
C PRO A 61 -15.05 -1.95 -6.31
N TYR A 62 -16.11 -1.23 -6.68
CA TYR A 62 -17.48 -1.72 -6.72
C TYR A 62 -18.01 -1.98 -8.13
N ASN A 63 -17.20 -1.75 -9.17
CA ASN A 63 -17.59 -1.88 -10.58
C ASN A 63 -18.83 -1.04 -10.94
N THR A 64 -18.92 0.17 -10.37
CA THR A 64 -20.03 1.12 -10.57
C THR A 64 -19.83 2.05 -11.77
N LEU A 65 -18.66 2.01 -12.39
CA LEU A 65 -18.27 2.83 -13.54
C LEU A 65 -18.04 1.99 -14.80
N THR A 66 -18.17 0.65 -14.70
CA THR A 66 -18.05 -0.27 -15.84
C THR A 66 -19.02 0.11 -16.97
N GLY A 67 -18.51 0.25 -18.19
CA GLY A 67 -19.29 0.65 -19.37
C GLY A 67 -19.85 2.08 -19.35
N THR A 68 -19.38 2.94 -18.43
CA THR A 68 -19.84 4.34 -18.33
C THR A 68 -18.89 5.33 -18.99
N TYR A 69 -19.44 6.47 -19.39
CA TYR A 69 -18.67 7.64 -19.82
C TYR A 69 -18.92 8.82 -18.90
N LEU A 70 -17.86 9.49 -18.46
CA LEU A 70 -17.99 10.76 -17.74
C LEU A 70 -18.08 11.92 -18.73
N VAL A 71 -19.11 12.73 -18.55
CA VAL A 71 -19.42 13.88 -19.39
C VAL A 71 -19.14 15.16 -18.61
N MET A 72 -18.40 16.08 -19.21
CA MET A 72 -18.39 17.48 -18.76
C MET A 72 -18.84 18.40 -19.90
N ALA A 73 -19.88 19.19 -19.65
CA ALA A 73 -20.48 20.05 -20.64
C ALA A 73 -20.62 21.49 -20.13
N SER A 74 -20.64 22.46 -21.04
CA SER A 74 -20.87 23.88 -20.74
C SER A 74 -21.86 24.49 -21.68
N GLY A 75 -22.68 25.40 -21.17
CA GLY A 75 -23.54 26.19 -22.04
C GLY A 75 -22.74 27.03 -23.04
N SER A 76 -23.18 27.02 -24.30
CA SER A 76 -22.60 27.82 -25.40
C SER A 76 -22.75 29.34 -25.18
N SER A 77 -23.74 29.75 -24.37
CA SER A 77 -24.03 31.14 -23.97
C SER A 77 -24.13 31.33 -22.45
N ILE A 78 -24.01 30.26 -21.68
CA ILE A 78 -24.37 30.21 -20.26
C ILE A 78 -23.11 30.14 -19.41
N LYS A 79 -23.07 30.93 -18.32
CA LYS A 79 -22.05 30.87 -17.25
C LYS A 79 -22.11 29.58 -16.43
N HIS A 80 -22.69 28.50 -16.94
CA HIS A 80 -22.93 27.27 -16.20
C HIS A 80 -22.54 26.04 -17.02
N GLY A 81 -21.89 25.09 -16.37
CA GLY A 81 -21.63 23.75 -16.88
C GLY A 81 -22.16 22.69 -15.91
N LEU A 82 -21.97 21.45 -16.32
CA LEU A 82 -22.40 20.27 -15.57
C LEU A 82 -21.36 19.16 -15.70
N ILE A 83 -21.41 18.26 -14.72
CA ILE A 83 -20.80 16.94 -14.75
C ILE A 83 -21.95 15.93 -14.90
N GLY A 84 -21.75 14.86 -15.66
CA GLY A 84 -22.71 13.77 -15.76
C GLY A 84 -22.09 12.43 -16.06
N VAL A 85 -22.89 11.39 -15.90
CA VAL A 85 -22.55 10.01 -16.21
C VAL A 85 -23.47 9.54 -17.32
N TYR A 86 -22.90 9.02 -18.38
CA TYR A 86 -23.60 8.50 -19.55
C TYR A 86 -23.39 7.00 -19.65
N GLU A 87 -24.47 6.26 -19.87
CA GLU A 87 -24.44 4.82 -19.98
C GLU A 87 -25.52 4.36 -20.97
N ASN A 88 -25.19 3.38 -21.83
CA ASN A 88 -26.16 2.69 -22.68
C ASN A 88 -27.09 3.61 -23.52
N GLY A 89 -26.57 4.73 -24.02
CA GLY A 89 -27.36 5.63 -24.87
C GLY A 89 -28.03 6.80 -24.15
N VAL A 90 -27.90 6.91 -22.82
CA VAL A 90 -28.65 7.89 -22.01
C VAL A 90 -27.74 8.54 -20.96
N LEU A 91 -27.94 9.83 -20.69
CA LEU A 91 -27.35 10.51 -19.53
C LEU A 91 -28.10 10.08 -18.25
N ILE A 92 -27.54 9.11 -17.52
CA ILE A 92 -28.19 8.51 -16.35
C ILE A 92 -28.16 9.42 -15.11
N TRP A 93 -27.20 10.34 -15.03
CA TRP A 93 -27.09 11.33 -13.96
C TRP A 93 -26.35 12.58 -14.40
N ASN A 94 -26.69 13.73 -13.81
CA ASN A 94 -25.91 14.96 -13.92
C ASN A 94 -26.14 15.91 -12.73
N THR A 95 -25.24 16.87 -12.52
CA THR A 95 -25.26 17.83 -11.40
C THR A 95 -26.31 18.94 -11.48
N ASP A 96 -27.15 18.98 -12.52
CA ASP A 96 -27.80 20.21 -13.01
C ASP A 96 -26.76 21.31 -13.38
N PRO A 97 -27.12 22.37 -14.12
CA PRO A 97 -26.17 23.40 -14.54
C PRO A 97 -25.84 24.39 -13.42
N ILE A 98 -25.14 23.89 -12.41
CA ILE A 98 -24.74 24.65 -11.21
C ILE A 98 -23.28 25.12 -11.27
N LEU A 99 -22.44 24.54 -12.15
CA LEU A 99 -21.00 24.77 -12.13
C LEU A 99 -20.65 26.05 -12.89
N ALA A 100 -20.02 27.04 -12.26
CA ALA A 100 -19.65 28.29 -12.94
C ALA A 100 -18.81 28.02 -14.22
N GLY A 101 -19.13 28.68 -15.34
CA GLY A 101 -18.58 28.41 -16.67
C GLY A 101 -17.05 28.51 -16.72
N SER A 102 -16.43 27.56 -17.42
CA SER A 102 -14.98 27.34 -17.44
C SER A 102 -14.46 27.09 -18.85
N THR A 103 -13.19 27.44 -19.08
CA THR A 103 -12.46 27.19 -20.34
C THR A 103 -11.71 25.85 -20.35
N TYR A 104 -11.43 25.24 -19.19
CA TYR A 104 -10.64 24.00 -19.10
C TYR A 104 -11.13 23.10 -17.97
N ARG A 105 -11.34 21.83 -18.30
CA ARG A 105 -11.97 20.82 -17.44
C ARG A 105 -11.32 19.49 -17.68
N HIS A 106 -11.15 18.71 -16.62
CA HIS A 106 -10.54 17.40 -16.72
C HIS A 106 -10.98 16.51 -15.55
N PHE A 107 -11.00 15.22 -15.82
CA PHE A 107 -11.21 14.19 -14.82
C PHE A 107 -9.85 13.88 -14.22
N LEU A 108 -9.75 13.98 -12.90
CA LEU A 108 -8.52 13.78 -12.14
C LEU A 108 -8.40 12.35 -11.64
N GLY A 109 -9.53 11.68 -11.42
CA GLY A 109 -9.54 10.30 -10.98
C GLY A 109 -10.83 9.88 -10.29
N SER A 110 -10.89 8.61 -9.89
CA SER A 110 -11.89 8.03 -9.03
C SER A 110 -11.28 7.15 -7.96
N ARG A 111 -11.88 7.12 -6.77
CA ARG A 111 -11.50 6.25 -5.65
C ARG A 111 -12.59 6.27 -4.58
N GLU A 112 -12.72 5.19 -3.82
CA GLU A 112 -13.42 5.20 -2.52
C GLU A 112 -12.57 5.97 -1.50
N LEU A 113 -13.03 7.15 -1.07
CA LEU A 113 -12.27 8.03 -0.18
C LEU A 113 -12.74 7.95 1.28
N ASN A 114 -14.01 7.67 1.55
CA ASN A 114 -14.60 7.84 2.89
C ASN A 114 -15.13 6.53 3.52
N GLY A 115 -15.01 5.41 2.82
CA GLY A 115 -15.40 4.08 3.28
C GLY A 115 -16.91 3.84 3.30
N ASP A 116 -17.69 4.63 2.55
CA ASP A 116 -19.16 4.55 2.57
C ASP A 116 -19.76 3.56 1.54
N GLY A 117 -18.91 2.88 0.77
CA GLY A 117 -19.32 1.91 -0.23
C GLY A 117 -19.57 2.53 -1.60
N LYS A 118 -19.07 3.75 -1.85
CA LYS A 118 -19.23 4.51 -3.09
C LYS A 118 -17.89 4.94 -3.66
N VAL A 119 -17.91 5.40 -4.90
CA VAL A 119 -16.70 5.91 -5.54
C VAL A 119 -16.78 7.42 -5.62
N GLU A 120 -15.79 8.12 -5.09
CA GLU A 120 -15.64 9.54 -5.34
C GLU A 120 -15.01 9.76 -6.71
N LEU A 121 -15.65 10.59 -7.52
CA LEU A 121 -15.18 11.09 -8.79
C LEU A 121 -14.61 12.49 -8.59
N ILE A 122 -13.35 12.67 -8.97
CA ILE A 122 -12.60 13.90 -8.76
C ILE A 122 -12.44 14.65 -10.09
N PHE A 123 -12.89 15.91 -10.11
CA PHE A 123 -12.87 16.76 -11.31
C PHE A 123 -12.18 18.09 -11.03
N GLY A 124 -11.36 18.53 -11.98
CA GLY A 124 -10.77 19.87 -11.99
C GLY A 124 -11.52 20.80 -12.94
N TRP A 125 -11.87 22.00 -12.46
CA TRP A 125 -12.67 22.98 -13.20
C TRP A 125 -12.05 24.39 -13.17
N LYS A 126 -11.42 24.86 -14.26
CA LYS A 126 -10.63 26.11 -14.27
C LYS A 126 -11.48 27.35 -14.60
N LEU A 127 -11.42 28.41 -13.80
CA LEU A 127 -12.03 29.69 -14.16
C LEU A 127 -11.02 30.61 -14.84
N GLY A 128 -11.27 30.97 -16.10
CA GLY A 128 -10.46 31.94 -16.84
C GLY A 128 -9.22 31.37 -17.54
N VAL A 129 -8.26 32.23 -17.87
CA VAL A 129 -7.06 31.89 -18.66
C VAL A 129 -5.86 31.48 -17.80
N ASN A 130 -5.97 31.46 -16.47
CA ASN A 130 -4.85 31.04 -15.63
C ASN A 130 -4.60 29.53 -15.85
N PRO A 131 -3.46 29.14 -16.44
CA PRO A 131 -3.27 27.77 -16.90
C PRO A 131 -3.04 26.77 -15.76
N ARG A 132 -2.78 27.23 -14.54
CA ARG A 132 -2.05 26.43 -13.53
C ARG A 132 -2.83 26.01 -12.29
N GLY A 133 -4.16 26.19 -12.23
CA GLY A 133 -4.97 25.60 -11.14
C GLY A 133 -6.44 25.42 -11.51
N SER A 134 -7.19 24.69 -10.69
CA SER A 134 -8.59 24.34 -10.97
C SER A 134 -9.43 24.26 -9.69
N PHE A 135 -10.71 24.61 -9.75
CA PHE A 135 -11.63 24.31 -8.65
C PHE A 135 -11.86 22.81 -8.60
N LEU A 136 -11.68 22.25 -7.40
CA LEU A 136 -11.84 20.82 -7.17
C LEU A 136 -13.30 20.48 -6.89
N TRP A 137 -13.86 19.56 -7.66
CA TRP A 137 -15.18 18.98 -7.41
C TRP A 137 -15.02 17.51 -7.07
N ILE A 138 -15.66 17.09 -5.99
CA ILE A 138 -15.66 15.70 -5.53
C ILE A 138 -17.13 15.24 -5.54
N VAL A 139 -17.42 14.24 -6.36
CA VAL A 139 -18.76 13.67 -6.51
C VAL A 139 -18.77 12.25 -5.97
N SER A 140 -19.50 11.99 -4.90
CA SER A 140 -19.75 10.62 -4.43
C SER A 140 -20.73 9.93 -5.37
N TRP A 141 -20.38 8.76 -5.90
CA TRP A 141 -21.12 8.01 -6.92
C TRP A 141 -21.46 6.59 -6.46
N ASP A 142 -22.75 6.24 -6.47
CA ASP A 142 -23.24 4.92 -6.03
C ASP A 142 -23.59 3.94 -7.17
N GLY A 143 -23.27 4.31 -8.42
CA GLY A 143 -23.69 3.57 -9.62
C GLY A 143 -24.96 4.07 -10.29
N ASN A 144 -25.79 4.85 -9.59
CA ASN A 144 -27.05 5.40 -10.13
C ASN A 144 -27.15 6.92 -9.96
N THR A 145 -26.70 7.43 -8.81
CA THR A 145 -26.78 8.84 -8.45
C THR A 145 -25.46 9.36 -7.92
N GLY A 146 -25.19 10.63 -8.24
CA GLY A 146 -24.06 11.38 -7.74
C GLY A 146 -24.46 12.49 -6.78
N GLN A 147 -23.60 12.77 -5.80
CA GLN A 147 -23.72 13.90 -4.90
C GLN A 147 -22.39 14.66 -4.81
N ILE A 148 -22.43 16.00 -4.95
CA ILE A 148 -21.26 16.83 -4.67
C ILE A 148 -21.03 16.84 -3.16
N ILE A 149 -19.83 16.42 -2.74
CA ILE A 149 -19.47 16.23 -1.33
C ILE A 149 -18.27 17.10 -0.92
N ASN A 150 -18.03 18.22 -1.59
CA ASN A 150 -17.07 19.22 -1.13
C ASN A 150 -17.77 20.56 -0.88
N LYS A 151 -17.34 21.30 0.16
CA LYS A 151 -18.03 22.53 0.56
C LYS A 151 -17.97 23.62 -0.52
N LEU A 152 -19.14 24.20 -0.78
CA LEU A 152 -19.32 25.32 -1.71
C LEU A 152 -19.32 26.67 -0.97
N ASP A 153 -18.90 27.73 -1.66
CA ASP A 153 -19.04 29.11 -1.23
C ASP A 153 -20.46 29.65 -1.49
N GLU A 154 -20.74 30.88 -1.08
CA GLU A 154 -22.05 31.54 -1.27
C GLU A 154 -22.45 31.70 -2.74
N ARG A 155 -21.52 31.51 -3.68
CA ARG A 155 -21.73 31.58 -5.12
C ARG A 155 -21.86 30.20 -5.76
N GLY A 156 -21.89 29.13 -4.95
CA GLY A 156 -21.97 27.75 -5.42
C GLY A 156 -20.67 27.22 -6.02
N ARG A 157 -19.52 27.83 -5.72
CA ARG A 157 -18.21 27.36 -6.19
C ARG A 157 -17.52 26.55 -5.10
N PRO A 158 -16.70 25.54 -5.42
CA PRO A 158 -15.86 24.88 -4.44
C PRO A 158 -15.04 25.92 -3.68
N LYS A 159 -14.96 25.78 -2.36
CA LYS A 159 -14.06 26.61 -1.53
C LYS A 159 -12.57 26.31 -1.78
N ILE A 160 -12.28 25.41 -2.72
CA ILE A 160 -11.00 24.74 -2.86
C ILE A 160 -10.52 24.91 -4.29
N TYR A 161 -9.32 25.47 -4.40
CA TYR A 161 -8.63 25.69 -5.66
C TYR A 161 -7.35 24.87 -5.62
N ALA A 162 -7.34 23.78 -6.37
CA ALA A 162 -6.20 22.88 -6.51
C ALA A 162 -5.15 23.52 -7.42
N GLY A 163 -3.90 23.50 -6.97
CA GLY A 163 -2.75 23.88 -7.74
C GLY A 163 -2.36 22.79 -8.72
N GLY A 164 -2.59 23.04 -10.00
CA GLY A 164 -2.35 22.08 -11.07
C GLY A 164 -3.32 20.89 -11.06
N ASP A 165 -2.85 19.81 -11.68
CA ASP A 165 -3.58 18.55 -11.84
C ASP A 165 -2.98 17.46 -10.91
N VAL A 166 -2.27 17.87 -9.86
CA VAL A 166 -1.60 16.97 -8.89
C VAL A 166 -2.40 16.92 -7.59
N ILE A 167 -2.87 15.72 -7.26
CA ILE A 167 -3.62 15.41 -6.06
C ILE A 167 -3.03 14.14 -5.46
N PHE A 168 -2.90 14.15 -4.14
CA PHE A 168 -2.52 13.01 -3.34
C PHE A 168 -3.69 12.63 -2.43
N TYR A 169 -3.81 11.35 -2.12
CA TYR A 169 -4.84 10.79 -1.26
C TYR A 169 -4.22 10.03 -0.07
N PRO A 170 -3.53 10.73 0.83
CA PRO A 170 -2.99 10.12 2.04
C PRO A 170 -4.08 9.85 3.06
N ASP A 171 -3.88 8.85 3.90
CA ASP A 171 -4.61 8.60 5.14
C ASP A 171 -3.69 9.02 6.30
N PHE A 172 -3.82 10.27 6.74
CA PHE A 172 -3.03 10.87 7.83
C PHE A 172 -3.42 10.31 9.20
N GLU A 173 -4.70 9.95 9.39
CA GLU A 173 -5.23 9.54 10.68
C GLU A 173 -5.15 8.03 10.92
N GLY A 174 -4.91 7.25 9.86
CA GLY A 174 -4.87 5.79 9.91
C GLY A 174 -6.24 5.16 10.13
N ASP A 175 -7.32 5.90 9.87
CA ASP A 175 -8.71 5.48 10.12
C ASP A 175 -9.36 4.82 8.89
N GLY A 176 -8.64 4.77 7.77
CA GLY A 176 -9.13 4.24 6.50
C GLY A 176 -9.95 5.23 5.68
N ILE A 177 -10.08 6.47 6.14
CA ILE A 177 -10.66 7.59 5.40
C ILE A 177 -9.50 8.41 4.82
N PHE A 178 -9.47 8.52 3.50
CA PHE A 178 -8.43 9.27 2.82
C PHE A 178 -8.74 10.76 2.87
N GLU A 179 -7.72 11.55 3.22
CA GLU A 179 -7.69 12.96 2.93
C GLU A 179 -7.44 13.23 1.45
N VAL A 180 -7.77 14.46 1.03
CA VAL A 180 -7.37 14.97 -0.27
C VAL A 180 -6.33 16.06 -0.06
N MET A 181 -5.16 15.89 -0.65
CA MET A 181 -4.05 16.83 -0.56
C MET A 181 -3.69 17.38 -1.94
N THR A 182 -3.57 18.71 -2.06
CA THR A 182 -3.22 19.38 -3.33
C THR A 182 -2.40 20.65 -3.07
N TYR A 183 -1.73 21.20 -4.08
CA TYR A 183 -0.90 22.40 -3.95
C TYR A 183 -1.74 23.69 -3.81
N ASP A 184 -1.24 24.66 -3.06
CA ASP A 184 -1.69 26.06 -3.05
C ASP A 184 -0.96 26.81 -4.16
N TYR A 185 -1.59 26.94 -5.33
CA TYR A 185 -0.94 27.58 -6.47
C TYR A 185 -0.88 29.12 -6.38
N TYR A 186 -1.44 29.75 -5.35
CA TYR A 186 -1.48 31.22 -5.27
C TYR A 186 -0.16 31.89 -4.88
N ASP A 187 0.94 31.14 -4.75
CA ASP A 187 2.25 31.72 -4.49
C ASP A 187 2.96 32.09 -5.81
N GLU A 188 3.29 33.37 -5.98
CA GLU A 188 4.08 33.87 -7.12
C GLU A 188 5.58 33.67 -6.92
N ASP A 189 5.99 33.11 -5.78
CA ASP A 189 7.38 32.91 -5.42
C ASP A 189 8.04 31.78 -6.24
N GLU A 190 9.26 32.01 -6.72
CA GLU A 190 10.07 31.04 -7.49
C GLU A 190 10.70 29.94 -6.61
N ASP A 191 10.43 29.92 -5.30
CA ASP A 191 11.01 28.97 -4.34
C ASP A 191 9.97 27.91 -3.89
N ASP A 192 9.98 26.77 -4.58
CA ASP A 192 9.13 25.60 -4.32
C ASP A 192 9.18 25.08 -2.86
N SER A 193 10.16 25.50 -2.05
CA SER A 193 10.25 25.08 -0.64
C SER A 193 9.23 25.75 0.29
N ASN A 194 8.60 26.85 -0.16
CA ASN A 194 7.50 27.50 0.54
C ASN A 194 6.11 27.06 0.07
N ASP A 195 6.05 26.15 -0.90
CA ASP A 195 4.80 25.57 -1.38
C ASP A 195 3.94 25.08 -0.21
N LEU A 196 2.68 25.50 -0.22
CA LEU A 196 1.68 25.05 0.73
C LEU A 196 0.90 23.90 0.12
N TYR A 197 0.64 22.86 0.90
CA TYR A 197 -0.37 21.87 0.63
C TYR A 197 -1.68 22.25 1.32
N TYR A 198 -2.77 22.15 0.59
CA TYR A 198 -4.13 22.14 1.10
C TYR A 198 -4.51 20.73 1.48
N LEU A 199 -4.84 20.53 2.75
CA LEU A 199 -5.34 19.27 3.28
C LEU A 199 -6.84 19.36 3.52
N LEU A 200 -7.58 18.46 2.88
CA LEU A 200 -9.01 18.33 3.03
C LEU A 200 -9.33 17.07 3.82
N LYS A 201 -10.19 17.20 4.82
CA LYS A 201 -10.68 16.08 5.63
C LYS A 201 -12.17 15.88 5.44
N TRP A 202 -12.59 14.64 5.59
CA TRP A 202 -13.99 14.26 5.64
C TRP A 202 -14.60 14.67 6.99
N ASP A 203 -15.66 15.48 6.99
CA ASP A 203 -16.38 15.88 8.20
C ASP A 203 -17.58 14.99 8.55
N GLY A 204 -17.71 13.84 7.86
CA GLY A 204 -18.87 12.96 7.92
C GLY A 204 -19.93 13.24 6.85
N ILE A 205 -19.87 14.39 6.17
CA ILE A 205 -20.81 14.79 5.12
C ILE A 205 -20.10 15.37 3.90
N ASN A 206 -19.04 16.15 4.10
CA ASN A 206 -18.27 16.79 3.05
C ASN A 206 -16.77 16.75 3.32
N TYR A 207 -15.98 16.81 2.25
CA TYR A 207 -14.59 17.24 2.28
C TYR A 207 -14.50 18.75 2.46
N GLU A 208 -13.80 19.17 3.52
CA GLU A 208 -13.52 20.57 3.84
C GLU A 208 -12.01 20.80 4.00
N LEU A 209 -11.54 21.96 3.54
CA LEU A 209 -10.18 22.43 3.82
C LEU A 209 -10.01 22.63 5.33
N THR A 210 -9.24 21.75 5.97
CA THR A 210 -8.98 21.82 7.42
C THR A 210 -7.63 22.46 7.73
N GLN A 211 -6.66 22.34 6.83
CA GLN A 211 -5.30 22.78 7.09
C GLN A 211 -4.59 23.25 5.81
N LYS A 212 -3.73 24.24 5.96
CA LYS A 212 -2.67 24.58 5.00
C LYS A 212 -1.32 24.20 5.63
N VAL A 213 -0.53 23.38 4.97
CA VAL A 213 0.74 22.87 5.51
C VAL A 213 1.87 23.23 4.57
N GLN A 214 2.92 23.88 5.06
CA GLN A 214 4.12 24.08 4.25
C GLN A 214 4.79 22.74 3.97
N GLN A 215 5.22 22.52 2.73
CA GLN A 215 5.89 21.29 2.30
C GLN A 215 7.04 20.88 3.23
N LYS A 216 7.87 21.85 3.64
CA LYS A 216 9.01 21.62 4.56
C LYS A 216 8.63 21.18 5.98
N ASN A 217 7.36 21.33 6.36
CA ASN A 217 6.87 20.92 7.68
C ASN A 217 6.22 19.53 7.65
N LEU A 218 6.14 18.89 6.48
CA LEU A 218 5.64 17.52 6.36
C LEU A 218 6.77 16.53 6.63
N THR A 219 6.49 15.50 7.42
CA THR A 219 7.41 14.40 7.72
C THR A 219 6.77 13.05 7.37
N LEU A 220 7.58 12.05 7.05
CA LEU A 220 7.10 10.71 6.67
C LEU A 220 6.19 10.08 7.73
N SER A 221 6.51 10.29 9.01
CA SER A 221 5.76 9.76 10.16
C SER A 221 4.31 10.26 10.28
N GLN A 222 3.94 11.33 9.56
CA GLN A 222 2.56 11.83 9.54
C GLN A 222 1.65 11.03 8.61
N PHE A 223 2.22 10.26 7.68
CA PHE A 223 1.47 9.46 6.73
C PHE A 223 1.34 8.05 7.30
N ASP A 224 0.20 7.67 7.87
CA ASP A 224 0.04 6.32 8.44
C ASP A 224 0.20 5.23 7.37
N ARG A 225 1.25 4.42 7.50
CA ARG A 225 1.54 3.29 6.61
C ARG A 225 1.19 1.95 7.26
N LYS A 226 0.27 1.97 8.24
CA LYS A 226 -0.22 0.80 8.97
C LYS A 226 -1.62 0.44 8.46
N GLY A 227 -2.53 -0.04 9.30
CA GLY A 227 -3.89 -0.41 8.85
C GLY A 227 -3.99 -1.78 8.15
N PHE A 228 -3.02 -2.66 8.34
CA PHE A 228 -3.09 -4.05 7.86
C PHE A 228 -2.52 -5.01 8.90
N SER A 229 -2.73 -6.31 8.67
CA SER A 229 -2.06 -7.35 9.42
C SER A 229 -1.60 -8.46 8.48
N PHE A 230 -0.48 -9.09 8.79
CA PHE A 230 0.09 -10.10 7.91
C PHE A 230 0.65 -11.28 8.69
N LEU A 231 0.90 -12.36 7.98
CA LEU A 231 1.66 -13.51 8.44
C LEU A 231 2.94 -13.61 7.62
N VAL A 232 4.03 -14.01 8.26
CA VAL A 232 5.26 -14.39 7.57
C VAL A 232 5.62 -15.81 7.97
N ASN A 233 5.94 -16.63 6.98
CA ASN A 233 6.59 -17.92 7.18
C ASN A 233 7.98 -17.85 6.57
N ALA A 234 8.99 -18.31 7.31
CA ALA A 234 10.37 -18.33 6.85
C ALA A 234 10.89 -19.78 6.81
N ASP A 235 11.28 -20.25 5.62
CA ASP A 235 11.92 -21.55 5.41
C ASP A 235 13.40 -21.34 5.05
N ILE A 236 14.29 -21.95 5.82
CA ILE A 236 15.73 -21.76 5.68
C ILE A 236 16.36 -23.11 5.35
N LYS A 237 17.14 -23.13 4.27
CA LYS A 237 17.87 -24.31 3.81
C LYS A 237 19.35 -24.00 3.72
N LYS A 238 20.18 -25.00 4.00
CA LYS A 238 21.63 -24.93 3.77
C LYS A 238 21.97 -25.59 2.44
N GLU A 239 22.51 -24.83 1.49
CA GLU A 239 22.87 -25.27 0.14
C GLU A 239 24.29 -24.84 -0.20
N SER A 240 25.17 -25.81 -0.49
CA SER A 240 26.55 -25.53 -0.94
C SER A 240 27.33 -24.54 -0.06
N GLY A 241 27.13 -24.59 1.26
CA GLY A 241 27.80 -23.70 2.22
C GLY A 241 27.10 -22.36 2.47
N GLU A 242 26.04 -22.05 1.73
CA GLU A 242 25.21 -20.86 1.94
C GLU A 242 23.88 -21.23 2.61
N PHE A 243 23.26 -20.29 3.32
CA PHE A 243 21.88 -20.37 3.77
C PHE A 243 20.97 -19.66 2.77
N VAL A 244 19.97 -20.37 2.27
CA VAL A 244 18.89 -19.85 1.45
C VAL A 244 17.72 -19.51 2.36
N PHE A 245 17.39 -18.23 2.45
CA PHE A 245 16.24 -17.71 3.17
C PHE A 245 15.07 -17.58 2.20
N GLN A 246 13.95 -18.24 2.49
CA GLN A 246 12.73 -18.17 1.69
C GLN A 246 11.60 -17.63 2.55
N TYR A 247 10.97 -16.55 2.11
CA TYR A 247 9.88 -15.89 2.82
C TYR A 247 8.59 -16.02 2.02
N ASN A 248 7.51 -16.34 2.73
CA ASN A 248 6.15 -16.19 2.23
C ASN A 248 5.38 -15.25 3.16
N ILE A 249 4.97 -14.11 2.63
CA ILE A 249 4.23 -13.07 3.34
C ILE A 249 2.79 -13.10 2.86
N PHE A 250 1.84 -13.27 3.77
CA PHE A 250 0.42 -13.28 3.49
C PHE A 250 -0.25 -12.06 4.11
N ASN A 251 -0.82 -11.19 3.28
CA ASN A 251 -1.64 -10.08 3.77
C ASN A 251 -3.02 -10.64 4.13
N LYS A 252 -3.44 -10.51 5.39
CA LYS A 252 -4.68 -11.15 5.85
C LYS A 252 -5.92 -10.54 5.17
N ASP A 253 -6.96 -11.35 5.00
CA ASP A 253 -8.21 -10.95 4.33
C ASP A 253 -8.90 -9.73 4.98
N ASN A 254 -8.67 -9.50 6.27
CA ASN A 254 -9.28 -8.41 7.04
C ASN A 254 -8.42 -7.14 7.09
N SER A 255 -7.33 -7.06 6.34
CA SER A 255 -6.51 -5.87 6.24
C SER A 255 -7.24 -4.75 5.49
N LEU A 256 -7.10 -3.50 5.96
CA LEU A 256 -7.68 -2.33 5.29
C LEU A 256 -6.76 -1.81 4.18
N LYS A 257 -5.45 -1.96 4.35
CA LYS A 257 -4.44 -1.50 3.38
C LYS A 257 -3.68 -2.65 2.71
N LYS A 258 -3.15 -2.39 1.51
CA LYS A 258 -2.22 -3.28 0.80
C LYS A 258 -0.80 -3.13 1.36
N ILE A 259 0.03 -4.16 1.24
CA ILE A 259 1.45 -4.09 1.63
C ILE A 259 2.30 -3.68 0.43
N GLU A 260 2.97 -2.55 0.54
CA GLU A 260 3.83 -2.02 -0.50
C GLU A 260 5.27 -2.43 -0.27
N ASP A 261 5.85 -2.10 0.89
CA ASP A 261 7.26 -2.34 1.14
C ASP A 261 7.46 -3.37 2.26
N VAL A 262 8.50 -4.19 2.10
CA VAL A 262 8.92 -5.17 3.11
C VAL A 262 10.39 -4.96 3.39
N HIS A 263 10.72 -4.80 4.66
CA HIS A 263 12.08 -4.59 5.13
C HIS A 263 12.47 -5.67 6.14
N ILE A 264 13.64 -6.26 6.00
CA ILE A 264 14.24 -7.16 6.99
C ILE A 264 15.45 -6.44 7.56
N LYS A 265 15.59 -6.35 8.89
CA LYS A 265 16.76 -5.72 9.52
C LYS A 265 17.94 -6.71 9.57
N PRO A 266 18.97 -6.58 8.72
CA PRO A 266 20.13 -7.45 8.76
C PRO A 266 21.10 -7.00 9.86
N PRO A 267 22.08 -7.88 10.16
CA PRO A 267 23.46 -7.43 10.31
C PRO A 267 24.33 -8.22 9.34
N PHE A 268 24.33 -7.89 8.04
CA PHE A 268 25.31 -8.44 7.08
C PHE A 268 25.40 -7.59 5.80
N SER A 269 26.44 -7.84 5.01
CA SER A 269 26.84 -7.00 3.87
C SER A 269 26.53 -7.57 2.48
N ILE A 270 26.37 -8.89 2.31
CA ILE A 270 26.29 -9.54 0.98
C ILE A 270 25.24 -10.65 0.94
N PHE A 271 24.28 -10.52 0.01
CA PHE A 271 23.37 -11.59 -0.41
C PHE A 271 23.61 -11.98 -1.88
N ARG A 272 23.20 -13.19 -2.26
CA ARG A 272 23.32 -13.77 -3.60
C ARG A 272 22.01 -14.49 -3.97
N LYS A 273 21.93 -15.00 -5.21
CA LYS A 273 20.83 -15.86 -5.72
C LYS A 273 19.42 -15.35 -5.33
N VAL A 274 19.13 -14.11 -5.70
CA VAL A 274 17.85 -13.47 -5.39
C VAL A 274 16.77 -13.98 -6.33
N SER A 275 15.63 -14.38 -5.76
CA SER A 275 14.40 -14.69 -6.49
C SER A 275 13.29 -13.82 -5.91
N ILE A 276 12.82 -12.86 -6.72
CA ILE A 276 11.79 -11.89 -6.35
C ILE A 276 10.76 -11.79 -7.49
N PRO A 277 9.54 -11.32 -7.22
CA PRO A 277 8.60 -10.99 -8.28
C PRO A 277 9.16 -9.93 -9.23
N LYS A 278 8.76 -9.96 -10.51
CA LYS A 278 9.33 -9.09 -11.56
C LYS A 278 9.05 -7.60 -11.36
N ASN A 279 8.03 -7.27 -10.58
CA ASN A 279 7.56 -5.93 -10.27
C ASN A 279 8.12 -5.41 -8.93
N ARG A 280 9.24 -5.98 -8.48
CA ARG A 280 9.85 -5.67 -7.20
C ARG A 280 11.34 -5.47 -7.36
N ASP A 281 11.89 -4.57 -6.57
CA ASP A 281 13.33 -4.41 -6.38
C ASP A 281 13.74 -4.94 -5.02
N PHE A 282 14.93 -5.55 -4.97
CA PHE A 282 15.51 -6.07 -3.73
C PHE A 282 16.94 -5.60 -3.57
N PHE A 283 17.20 -4.84 -2.50
CA PHE A 283 18.48 -4.20 -2.28
C PHE A 283 18.79 -4.03 -0.79
N ASN A 284 20.09 -3.86 -0.49
CA ASN A 284 20.51 -3.37 0.82
C ASN A 284 20.34 -1.86 0.82
N SER A 285 19.40 -1.36 1.62
CA SER A 285 19.16 0.07 1.71
C SER A 285 20.23 0.75 2.56
N ARG A 286 20.44 2.05 2.33
CA ARG A 286 21.27 2.89 3.22
C ARG A 286 20.68 3.03 4.64
N TYR A 287 19.46 2.55 4.86
CA TYR A 287 18.74 2.60 6.13
C TYR A 287 18.99 1.36 7.01
N GLU A 288 20.04 0.58 6.71
CA GLU A 288 20.42 -0.62 7.48
C GLU A 288 19.30 -1.68 7.51
N VAL A 289 18.59 -1.82 6.39
CA VAL A 289 17.59 -2.86 6.14
C VAL A 289 17.73 -3.41 4.72
N LEU A 290 17.43 -4.69 4.53
CA LEU A 290 17.15 -5.25 3.21
C LEU A 290 15.73 -4.87 2.85
N SER A 291 15.56 -4.19 1.72
CA SER A 291 14.27 -3.72 1.26
C SER A 291 13.83 -4.51 0.04
N LEU A 292 12.58 -4.98 0.07
CA LEU A 292 11.82 -5.46 -1.08
C LEU A 292 10.72 -4.43 -1.36
N THR A 293 10.88 -3.61 -2.40
CA THR A 293 9.98 -2.48 -2.70
C THR A 293 9.30 -2.68 -4.03
N VAL A 294 8.13 -2.06 -4.23
CA VAL A 294 7.57 -1.91 -5.58
C VAL A 294 8.28 -0.76 -6.29
N ASP A 295 8.75 -0.99 -7.52
CA ASP A 295 9.34 0.06 -8.34
C ASP A 295 8.27 0.82 -9.16
N GLY A 296 8.57 2.09 -9.46
CA GLY A 296 7.85 2.90 -10.43
C GLY A 296 6.56 3.56 -9.94
N LEU A 297 5.80 4.09 -10.89
CA LEU A 297 4.53 4.79 -10.64
C LEU A 297 3.39 3.81 -10.31
N GLU A 298 3.55 2.52 -10.62
CA GLU A 298 2.51 1.49 -10.48
C GLU A 298 2.44 0.86 -9.07
N LYS A 299 2.94 1.54 -8.03
CA LYS A 299 3.03 0.99 -6.66
C LYS A 299 1.70 0.47 -6.13
N GLY A 300 0.60 1.18 -6.38
CA GLY A 300 -0.74 0.76 -5.96
C GLY A 300 -1.25 -0.53 -6.63
N ASN A 301 -0.79 -0.82 -7.86
CA ASN A 301 -1.23 -1.98 -8.65
C ASN A 301 -0.49 -3.25 -8.26
N PHE A 302 0.76 -3.11 -7.83
CA PHE A 302 1.66 -4.21 -7.49
C PHE A 302 1.85 -4.44 -5.99
N SER A 303 1.28 -3.56 -5.16
CA SER A 303 1.15 -3.77 -3.71
C SER A 303 0.34 -5.04 -3.42
N LEU A 304 0.72 -5.76 -2.37
CA LEU A 304 0.12 -7.03 -1.98
C LEU A 304 -1.27 -6.80 -1.36
N ALA A 305 -2.33 -7.19 -2.07
CA ALA A 305 -3.71 -6.99 -1.63
C ALA A 305 -4.09 -7.91 -0.45
N PRO A 306 -5.12 -7.55 0.34
CA PRO A 306 -5.69 -8.47 1.34
C PRO A 306 -6.08 -9.81 0.71
N GLY A 307 -5.68 -10.91 1.34
CA GLY A 307 -5.90 -12.27 0.83
C GLY A 307 -4.81 -12.81 -0.12
N ASP A 308 -3.85 -11.98 -0.53
CA ASP A 308 -2.76 -12.40 -1.40
C ASP A 308 -1.48 -12.79 -0.64
N SER A 309 -0.61 -13.53 -1.33
CA SER A 309 0.72 -13.93 -0.85
C SER A 309 1.86 -13.38 -1.71
N LEU A 310 2.97 -13.01 -1.07
CA LEU A 310 4.22 -12.56 -1.67
C LEU A 310 5.35 -13.51 -1.28
N PHE A 311 6.00 -14.09 -2.29
CA PHE A 311 7.15 -14.96 -2.11
C PHE A 311 8.44 -14.28 -2.58
N PHE A 312 9.50 -14.39 -1.78
CA PHE A 312 10.85 -14.06 -2.22
C PHE A 312 11.91 -14.88 -1.49
N SER A 313 13.09 -14.97 -2.08
CA SER A 313 14.23 -15.65 -1.46
C SER A 313 15.57 -15.03 -1.85
N PHE A 314 16.57 -15.24 -0.99
CA PHE A 314 17.97 -14.92 -1.26
C PHE A 314 18.88 -15.89 -0.52
N SER A 315 20.14 -15.99 -0.93
CA SER A 315 21.17 -16.75 -0.21
C SER A 315 22.24 -15.85 0.42
N THR A 316 22.82 -16.29 1.53
CA THR A 316 23.97 -15.63 2.17
C THR A 316 24.79 -16.63 2.97
N GLU A 317 26.04 -16.28 3.28
CA GLU A 317 26.94 -17.08 4.13
C GLU A 317 26.69 -16.81 5.63
N SER A 318 25.89 -15.78 5.97
CA SER A 318 25.52 -15.48 7.35
C SER A 318 24.71 -16.60 7.99
N LEU A 319 24.90 -16.81 9.30
CA LEU A 319 24.11 -17.72 10.10
C LEU A 319 22.65 -17.26 10.19
N VAL A 320 21.84 -18.05 10.89
CA VAL A 320 20.43 -17.75 11.12
C VAL A 320 20.28 -17.04 12.48
N GLY A 321 19.51 -15.97 12.54
CA GLY A 321 19.16 -15.30 13.79
C GLY A 321 17.70 -14.87 13.79
N ILE A 322 17.26 -14.34 14.94
CA ILE A 322 15.94 -13.70 15.02
C ILE A 322 16.09 -12.27 14.52
N SER A 323 15.28 -11.88 13.54
CA SER A 323 15.24 -10.53 12.98
C SER A 323 13.82 -9.98 13.03
N ASN A 324 13.71 -8.67 12.85
CA ASN A 324 12.45 -8.00 12.64
C ASN A 324 12.22 -7.83 11.15
N LEU A 325 11.03 -8.25 10.71
CA LEU A 325 10.48 -7.88 9.42
C LEU A 325 9.47 -6.76 9.63
N TYR A 326 9.67 -5.66 8.93
CA TYR A 326 8.80 -4.50 8.90
C TYR A 326 8.07 -4.49 7.56
N ALA A 327 6.77 -4.27 7.58
CA ALA A 327 5.99 -4.08 6.37
C ALA A 327 5.31 -2.70 6.44
N GLN A 328 5.20 -2.03 5.30
CA GLN A 328 4.55 -0.72 5.15
C GLN A 328 3.53 -0.74 4.03
N SER A 329 2.42 -0.03 4.22
CA SER A 329 1.45 0.20 3.15
C SER A 329 1.84 1.39 2.29
N PHE A 330 1.24 1.47 1.11
CA PHE A 330 1.20 2.70 0.33
C PHE A 330 0.28 3.72 1.03
N ASN A 331 0.72 4.98 1.09
CA ASN A 331 -0.09 6.07 1.65
C ASN A 331 0.02 7.38 0.86
N ASP A 332 0.26 7.28 -0.46
CA ASP A 332 0.30 8.41 -1.41
C ASP A 332 1.10 9.63 -0.92
N ILE A 333 2.28 9.35 -0.37
CA ILE A 333 3.18 10.37 0.18
C ILE A 333 3.66 11.27 -0.97
N PRO A 334 3.50 12.60 -0.89
CA PRO A 334 4.00 13.49 -1.92
C PRO A 334 5.50 13.28 -2.13
N PRO A 335 5.99 13.18 -3.39
CA PRO A 335 7.40 12.87 -3.66
C PRO A 335 8.37 13.82 -2.96
N ALA A 336 8.02 15.10 -2.85
CA ALA A 336 8.85 16.09 -2.18
C ALA A 336 9.06 15.78 -0.69
N VAL A 337 8.08 15.21 0.01
CA VAL A 337 8.23 14.79 1.42
C VAL A 337 9.27 13.67 1.52
N SER A 338 9.16 12.66 0.65
CA SER A 338 10.11 11.54 0.64
C SER A 338 11.51 11.94 0.19
N LEU A 339 11.64 12.87 -0.76
CA LEU A 339 12.93 13.34 -1.28
C LEU A 339 13.66 14.26 -0.30
N ASN A 340 12.92 15.04 0.50
CA ASN A 340 13.48 15.95 1.49
C ASN A 340 13.78 15.28 2.84
N ALA A 341 13.22 14.08 3.10
CA ALA A 341 13.46 13.35 4.33
C ALA A 341 14.93 12.88 4.48
N THR A 342 15.46 13.05 5.68
CA THR A 342 16.80 12.61 6.09
C THR A 342 16.90 11.08 6.22
N ASP A 343 18.11 10.55 6.31
CA ASP A 343 18.32 9.11 6.50
C ASP A 343 17.78 8.62 7.83
N GLU A 344 17.89 9.45 8.87
CA GLU A 344 17.33 9.21 10.19
C GLU A 344 15.80 9.15 10.13
N GLU A 345 15.14 10.06 9.41
CA GLU A 345 13.68 10.05 9.24
C GLU A 345 13.19 8.81 8.47
N HIS A 346 13.89 8.40 7.41
CA HIS A 346 13.57 7.16 6.70
C HIS A 346 13.75 5.92 7.59
N LYS A 347 14.82 5.88 8.39
CA LYS A 347 15.05 4.80 9.38
C LYS A 347 13.94 4.77 10.42
N GLU A 348 13.54 5.92 10.94
CA GLU A 348 12.46 6.04 11.92
C GLU A 348 11.11 5.66 11.33
N ASP A 349 10.80 6.08 10.09
CA ASP A 349 9.58 5.70 9.36
C ASP A 349 9.48 4.17 9.23
N ILE A 350 10.54 3.50 8.75
CA ILE A 350 10.54 2.04 8.64
C ILE A 350 10.34 1.37 10.01
N GLN A 351 10.96 1.88 11.07
CA GLN A 351 10.92 1.24 12.39
C GLN A 351 9.61 1.49 13.16
N THR A 352 9.02 2.67 13.00
CA THR A 352 7.90 3.14 13.82
C THR A 352 6.59 3.22 13.04
N ASN A 353 6.65 3.40 11.73
CA ASN A 353 5.52 3.49 10.80
C ASN A 353 5.37 2.21 9.94
N SER A 354 5.58 1.06 10.58
CA SER A 354 5.42 -0.27 9.99
C SER A 354 4.65 -1.19 10.93
N ILE A 355 4.07 -2.24 10.38
CA ILE A 355 3.74 -3.43 11.17
C ILE A 355 5.00 -4.30 11.26
N SER A 356 5.42 -4.63 12.47
CA SER A 356 6.64 -5.41 12.71
C SER A 356 6.32 -6.77 13.32
N VAL A 357 6.98 -7.81 12.80
CA VAL A 357 6.91 -9.17 13.32
C VAL A 357 8.32 -9.77 13.44
N ASN A 358 8.53 -10.61 14.45
CA ASN A 358 9.76 -11.40 14.54
C ASN A 358 9.71 -12.53 13.50
N THR A 359 10.81 -12.73 12.79
CA THR A 359 11.02 -13.83 11.86
C THR A 359 12.48 -14.28 11.92
N LEU A 360 12.84 -15.27 11.11
CA LEU A 360 14.23 -15.59 10.88
C LEU A 360 14.84 -14.59 9.91
N GLY A 361 16.03 -14.13 10.23
CA GLY A 361 16.85 -13.34 9.32
C GLY A 361 18.30 -13.81 9.39
N PRO A 362 19.12 -13.40 8.43
CA PRO A 362 20.54 -13.61 8.48
C PRO A 362 21.17 -12.91 9.70
N TRP A 363 22.17 -13.55 10.28
CA TRP A 363 22.91 -13.09 11.45
C TRP A 363 24.39 -13.37 11.26
N LEU A 364 25.20 -12.33 11.37
CA LEU A 364 26.65 -12.46 11.36
C LEU A 364 27.15 -12.38 12.81
N PRO A 365 27.58 -13.50 13.43
CA PRO A 365 28.20 -13.45 14.75
C PRO A 365 29.49 -12.63 14.69
N ASP A 366 29.83 -11.96 15.79
CA ASP A 366 31.14 -11.32 15.93
C ASP A 366 32.25 -12.38 15.76
N SER A 367 33.23 -12.11 14.91
CA SER A 367 34.38 -12.99 14.69
C SER A 367 35.16 -13.30 15.98
N SER A 368 35.08 -12.42 16.98
CA SER A 368 35.73 -12.56 18.29
C SER A 368 34.91 -13.36 19.31
N LEU A 369 33.68 -13.77 18.95
CA LEU A 369 32.78 -14.48 19.86
C LEU A 369 33.38 -15.83 20.29
N SER A 370 33.51 -16.01 21.61
CA SER A 370 33.99 -17.26 22.21
C SER A 370 32.96 -18.38 22.06
N LEU A 371 33.37 -19.64 22.27
CA LEU A 371 32.43 -20.77 22.23
C LEU A 371 31.40 -20.69 23.37
N GLN A 372 31.77 -20.12 24.51
CA GLN A 372 30.89 -19.86 25.64
C GLN A 372 29.84 -18.80 25.26
N ASP A 373 30.27 -17.64 24.76
CA ASP A 373 29.35 -16.57 24.36
C ASP A 373 28.41 -17.01 23.20
N PHE A 374 28.90 -17.86 22.29
CA PHE A 374 28.07 -18.46 21.25
C PHE A 374 27.03 -19.43 21.87
N THR A 375 27.42 -20.20 22.88
CA THR A 375 26.49 -21.08 23.62
C THR A 375 25.41 -20.27 24.33
N ASP A 376 25.75 -19.12 24.92
CA ASP A 376 24.79 -18.20 25.55
C ASP A 376 23.82 -17.58 24.54
N THR A 377 24.32 -17.30 23.33
CA THR A 377 23.47 -16.86 22.21
C THR A 377 22.46 -17.95 21.83
N LEU A 378 22.89 -19.20 21.72
CA LEU A 378 22.00 -20.35 21.50
C LEU A 378 20.99 -20.54 22.63
N GLN A 379 21.39 -20.34 23.90
CA GLN A 379 20.47 -20.38 25.03
C GLN A 379 19.39 -19.29 24.90
N THR A 380 19.78 -18.09 24.47
CA THR A 380 18.88 -16.96 24.22
C THR A 380 17.90 -17.28 23.09
N PHE A 381 18.39 -17.79 21.96
CA PHE A 381 17.54 -18.23 20.84
C PHE A 381 16.53 -19.29 21.25
N ARG A 382 16.95 -20.29 22.04
CA ARG A 382 16.05 -21.32 22.56
C ARG A 382 15.01 -20.71 23.50
N ARG A 383 15.42 -19.85 24.43
CA ARG A 383 14.51 -19.17 25.37
C ARG A 383 13.44 -18.39 24.62
N ARG A 384 13.83 -17.53 23.68
CA ARG A 384 12.88 -16.74 22.85
C ARG A 384 11.95 -17.64 22.03
N SER A 385 12.47 -18.72 21.45
CA SER A 385 11.66 -19.70 20.70
C SER A 385 10.58 -20.37 21.57
N CYS A 386 10.88 -20.61 22.85
CA CYS A 386 9.98 -21.25 23.81
C CYS A 386 8.97 -20.30 24.47
N GLU A 387 9.41 -19.08 24.80
CA GLU A 387 8.67 -18.18 25.70
C GLU A 387 7.99 -17.02 24.98
N GLU A 388 8.55 -16.56 23.86
CA GLU A 388 8.15 -15.32 23.20
C GLU A 388 7.53 -15.58 21.82
N LEU A 389 8.14 -16.47 21.03
CA LEU A 389 7.83 -16.63 19.60
C LEU A 389 6.88 -17.79 19.30
N GLY A 390 6.69 -18.71 20.25
CA GLY A 390 5.85 -19.89 20.04
C GLY A 390 6.42 -20.91 19.05
N TRP A 391 7.68 -20.79 18.65
CA TRP A 391 8.35 -21.71 17.74
C TRP A 391 8.65 -23.07 18.38
N ILE A 392 8.62 -23.17 19.71
CA ILE A 392 8.62 -24.43 20.45
C ILE A 392 7.43 -24.43 21.40
N THR A 393 6.48 -25.34 21.17
CA THR A 393 5.18 -25.33 21.86
C THR A 393 5.13 -26.22 23.11
N ASN A 394 6.12 -27.09 23.30
CA ASN A 394 6.16 -28.05 24.39
C ASN A 394 7.19 -27.67 25.47
N LYS A 395 6.71 -27.41 26.70
CA LYS A 395 7.56 -27.02 27.85
C LYS A 395 8.59 -28.09 28.25
N GLY A 396 8.26 -29.37 28.10
CA GLY A 396 9.17 -30.48 28.40
C GLY A 396 10.37 -30.49 27.45
N ILE A 397 10.12 -30.25 26.16
CA ILE A 397 11.17 -30.11 25.15
C ILE A 397 12.02 -28.87 25.44
N CYS A 398 11.41 -27.73 25.76
CA CYS A 398 12.15 -26.53 26.14
C CYS A 398 13.12 -26.76 27.30
N ASN A 399 12.70 -27.49 28.34
CA ASN A 399 13.56 -27.83 29.48
C ASN A 399 14.65 -28.86 29.10
N SER A 400 14.31 -29.84 28.27
CA SER A 400 15.27 -30.85 27.80
C SER A 400 16.40 -30.22 26.97
N LEU A 401 16.07 -29.26 26.10
CA LEU A 401 17.02 -28.48 25.31
C LEU A 401 17.87 -27.54 26.19
N ASP A 402 17.26 -26.89 27.19
CA ASP A 402 17.96 -26.07 28.21
C ASP A 402 19.10 -26.82 28.89
N VAL A 403 18.76 -27.98 29.45
CA VAL A 403 19.69 -28.80 30.22
C VAL A 403 20.87 -29.24 29.36
N LYS A 404 20.64 -29.52 28.08
CA LYS A 404 21.71 -29.86 27.14
C LYS A 404 22.64 -28.67 26.88
N LEU A 405 22.11 -27.48 26.61
CA LEU A 405 22.95 -26.29 26.37
C LEU A 405 23.75 -25.90 27.63
N ARG A 406 23.16 -25.95 28.83
CA ARG A 406 23.90 -25.72 30.09
C ARG A 406 24.99 -26.78 30.34
N ASN A 407 24.77 -28.01 29.89
CA ASN A 407 25.79 -29.06 29.99
C ASN A 407 26.93 -28.85 28.99
N VAL A 408 26.63 -28.36 27.76
CA VAL A 408 27.66 -27.95 26.78
C VAL A 408 28.54 -26.87 27.39
N GLU A 409 27.94 -25.79 27.91
CA GLU A 409 28.62 -24.68 28.57
C GLU A 409 29.56 -25.18 29.69
N ARG A 410 29.03 -25.99 30.63
CA ARG A 410 29.83 -26.57 31.73
C ARG A 410 31.00 -27.44 31.24
N HIS A 411 30.85 -28.14 30.11
CA HIS A 411 31.94 -28.92 29.54
C HIS A 411 33.00 -28.02 28.88
N LEU A 412 32.60 -26.95 28.20
CA LEU A 412 33.52 -25.95 27.64
C LEU A 412 34.30 -25.23 28.74
N GLU A 413 33.66 -24.81 29.82
CA GLU A 413 34.32 -24.21 31.01
C GLU A 413 35.39 -25.11 31.63
N ARG A 414 35.16 -26.43 31.58
CA ARG A 414 36.07 -27.45 32.12
C ARG A 414 37.13 -27.91 31.12
N ASN A 415 37.24 -27.23 29.97
CA ASN A 415 38.12 -27.60 28.86
C ASN A 415 37.93 -29.06 28.40
N LYS A 416 36.68 -29.47 28.23
CA LYS A 416 36.25 -30.82 27.81
C LYS A 416 35.49 -30.78 26.46
N PRO A 417 36.16 -30.37 25.36
CA PRO A 417 35.51 -30.14 24.06
C PRO A 417 34.81 -31.38 23.51
N LYS A 418 35.45 -32.55 23.55
CA LYS A 418 34.83 -33.82 23.13
C LYS A 418 33.52 -34.14 23.85
N GLN A 419 33.45 -33.90 25.17
CA GLN A 419 32.22 -34.12 25.93
C GLN A 419 31.15 -33.07 25.59
N ALA A 420 31.54 -31.81 25.38
CA ALA A 420 30.64 -30.77 24.91
C ALA A 420 30.04 -31.14 23.54
N GLY A 421 30.88 -31.59 22.58
CA GLY A 421 30.45 -32.06 21.27
C GLY A 421 29.45 -33.22 21.32
N ASN A 422 29.65 -34.19 22.23
CA ASN A 422 28.71 -35.30 22.43
C ASN A 422 27.33 -34.83 22.92
N VAL A 423 27.29 -33.88 23.85
CA VAL A 423 26.02 -33.31 24.36
C VAL A 423 25.33 -32.49 23.28
N LEU A 424 26.10 -31.73 22.49
CA LEU A 424 25.57 -30.94 21.37
C LEU A 424 25.00 -31.83 20.26
N ASN A 425 25.61 -32.98 19.98
CA ASN A 425 25.05 -33.97 19.07
C ASN A 425 23.71 -34.52 19.58
N ALA A 426 23.58 -34.76 20.90
CA ALA A 426 22.30 -35.16 21.49
C ALA A 426 21.24 -34.05 21.39
N PHE A 427 21.64 -32.78 21.48
CA PHE A 427 20.75 -31.62 21.25
C PHE A 427 20.25 -31.58 19.81
N LEU A 428 21.14 -31.72 18.82
CA LEU A 428 20.79 -31.77 17.39
C LEU A 428 19.83 -32.92 17.06
N ASN A 429 20.07 -34.11 17.61
CA ASN A 429 19.19 -35.27 17.41
C ASN A 429 17.78 -35.03 17.96
N GLU A 430 17.65 -34.36 19.11
CA GLU A 430 16.35 -34.02 19.67
C GLU A 430 15.61 -32.99 18.82
N LEU A 431 16.29 -31.95 18.33
CA LEU A 431 15.69 -30.99 17.40
C LEU A 431 15.12 -31.70 16.16
N SER A 432 15.91 -32.56 15.53
CA SER A 432 15.46 -33.33 14.35
C SER A 432 14.28 -34.25 14.64
N ALA A 433 14.25 -34.88 15.82
CA ALA A 433 13.16 -35.76 16.21
C ALA A 433 11.83 -35.02 16.48
N GLN A 434 11.90 -33.74 16.83
CA GLN A 434 10.77 -32.90 17.23
C GLN A 434 10.34 -31.86 16.18
N ARG A 435 11.11 -31.70 15.10
CA ARG A 435 10.77 -30.89 13.93
C ARG A 435 9.39 -31.26 13.39
N GLY A 436 8.56 -30.24 13.16
CA GLY A 436 7.18 -30.39 12.67
C GLY A 436 6.18 -30.96 13.68
N LYS A 437 6.61 -31.35 14.89
CA LYS A 437 5.72 -31.84 15.97
C LYS A 437 5.53 -30.77 17.04
N HIS A 438 6.62 -30.46 17.73
CA HIS A 438 6.63 -29.51 18.84
C HIS A 438 7.59 -28.35 18.59
N ILE A 439 8.32 -28.38 17.47
CA ILE A 439 9.24 -27.36 17.01
C ILE A 439 8.83 -26.99 15.57
N THR A 440 8.57 -25.71 15.32
CA THR A 440 8.26 -25.20 13.97
C THR A 440 9.49 -25.25 13.08
N GLU A 441 9.32 -25.02 11.78
CA GLU A 441 10.45 -24.94 10.84
C GLU A 441 11.40 -23.79 11.21
N GLU A 442 10.87 -22.65 11.66
CA GLU A 442 11.67 -21.52 12.14
C GLU A 442 12.48 -21.87 13.40
N GLY A 443 11.83 -22.48 14.39
CA GLY A 443 12.50 -22.91 15.62
C GLY A 443 13.59 -23.96 15.36
N TYR A 444 13.33 -24.87 14.42
CA TYR A 444 14.30 -25.86 14.00
C TYR A 444 15.49 -25.21 13.30
N ALA A 445 15.25 -24.38 12.26
CA ALA A 445 16.32 -23.74 11.51
C ALA A 445 17.21 -22.85 12.39
N LEU A 446 16.60 -22.04 13.27
CA LEU A 446 17.36 -21.19 14.21
C LEU A 446 18.27 -22.02 15.10
N LEU A 447 17.77 -23.07 15.74
CA LEU A 447 18.55 -23.81 16.73
C LEU A 447 19.50 -24.82 16.08
N TYR A 448 19.07 -25.52 15.05
CA TYR A 448 19.84 -26.58 14.42
C TYR A 448 21.07 -26.02 13.71
N TYR A 449 20.91 -25.01 12.86
CA TYR A 449 22.04 -24.50 12.08
C TYR A 449 23.09 -23.78 12.93
N ASN A 450 22.67 -23.07 13.98
CA ASN A 450 23.62 -22.48 14.92
C ASN A 450 24.30 -23.53 15.81
N ALA A 451 23.59 -24.58 16.24
CA ALA A 451 24.20 -25.67 17.00
C ALA A 451 25.16 -26.51 16.13
N GLU A 452 24.84 -26.73 14.86
CA GLU A 452 25.75 -27.38 13.90
C GLU A 452 27.02 -26.56 13.72
N TYR A 453 26.91 -25.24 13.57
CA TYR A 453 28.06 -24.33 13.50
C TYR A 453 28.93 -24.41 14.77
N LEU A 454 28.32 -24.36 15.96
CA LEU A 454 29.04 -24.51 17.21
C LEU A 454 29.75 -25.88 17.31
N GLN A 455 29.10 -26.95 16.85
CA GLN A 455 29.68 -28.29 16.84
C GLN A 455 30.93 -28.37 15.97
N GLN A 456 30.90 -27.73 14.79
CA GLN A 456 32.05 -27.65 13.90
C GLN A 456 33.23 -26.94 14.58
N ARG A 457 32.97 -25.79 15.20
CA ARG A 457 34.02 -25.03 15.92
C ARG A 457 34.60 -25.77 17.13
N ILE A 458 33.79 -26.54 17.85
CA ILE A 458 34.29 -27.41 18.93
C ILE A 458 35.21 -28.50 18.37
N GLY A 459 34.87 -29.08 17.21
CA GLY A 459 35.67 -30.10 16.55
C GLY A 459 37.03 -29.61 16.03
N GLU A 460 37.18 -28.31 15.79
CA GLU A 460 38.47 -27.68 15.42
C GLU A 460 39.44 -27.54 16.61
N MET A 461 38.98 -27.76 17.85
CA MET A 461 39.82 -27.74 19.05
C MET A 461 40.46 -29.10 19.40
N ASP A 462 39.88 -30.20 18.90
CA ASP A 462 40.38 -31.57 19.08
C ASP A 462 41.46 -31.88 18.05
#